data_AF-A0A667GSQ1-F1
#
_entry.id   AF-A0A667GSQ1-F1
#
_cell.length_a   1.000
_cell.length_b   1.000
_cell.length_c   1.000
_cell.angle_alpha   90.00
_cell.angle_beta   90.00
_cell.angle_gamma   90.00
#
_symmetry.space_group_name_H-M   'P 1'
#
loop_
_entity.id
_entity.type
_entity.pdbx_description
1 polymer ?
#
loop_
_entity_poly.entity_id
_entity_poly.type
_entity_poly.pdbx_seq_one_letter_code
_entity_poly.pdbx_strand_id
1 'polypeptide(L)'
;MFSLSMKIMRPNDKKLDSFMSGIYQALLKLGMNSDLKAQLKELNITAAKETGVGGGPKAIIIFIPVHQLKSFQKIQVQLVCELEKKFSGKHVVFIAQRRILPRPTQKSHTENKQKVSQELHFDRHAGVGMLMSGKGQYPR
;
A
#
# COMPACT_ATOMS: atom_id res chain seq x y z
N MET A 1 11.04 -30.27 -3.57
CA MET A 1 10.11 -29.13 -3.73
C MET A 1 9.99 -28.43 -2.39
N PHE A 2 10.56 -27.23 -2.24
CA PHE A 2 10.53 -26.48 -0.99
C PHE A 2 9.28 -25.61 -0.90
N SER A 3 8.19 -26.17 -0.35
CA SER A 3 6.98 -25.40 -0.05
C SER A 3 7.01 -24.89 1.39
N LEU A 4 7.59 -23.72 1.59
CA LEU A 4 7.19 -22.84 2.68
C LEU A 4 6.04 -22.00 2.11
N SER A 5 4.80 -22.37 2.38
CA SER A 5 3.64 -21.77 1.73
C SER A 5 3.30 -20.38 2.30
N MET A 6 4.20 -19.41 2.10
CA MET A 6 3.86 -18.01 2.29
C MET A 6 2.82 -17.65 1.24
N LYS A 7 1.59 -17.45 1.70
CA LYS A 7 0.42 -17.50 0.82
C LYS A 7 0.27 -16.18 0.08
N ILE A 8 0.37 -16.23 -1.25
CA ILE A 8 0.12 -15.09 -2.11
C ILE A 8 -1.38 -14.79 -2.06
N MET A 9 -1.75 -13.64 -1.49
CA MET A 9 -3.16 -13.24 -1.43
C MET A 9 -3.53 -12.62 -2.77
N ARG A 10 -4.20 -13.39 -3.62
CA ARG A 10 -4.69 -12.94 -4.94
C ARG A 10 -6.09 -12.37 -4.79
N PRO A 11 -6.30 -11.06 -5.01
CA PRO A 11 -7.66 -10.51 -5.02
C PRO A 11 -8.43 -10.82 -6.32
N ASN A 12 -7.77 -11.04 -7.47
CA ASN A 12 -8.43 -11.09 -8.81
C ASN A 12 -7.78 -12.05 -9.83
N ASP A 13 -7.21 -13.20 -9.43
CA ASP A 13 -6.62 -14.21 -10.34
C ASP A 13 -5.63 -13.72 -11.42
N LYS A 14 -5.01 -12.55 -11.19
CA LYS A 14 -3.97 -12.02 -12.07
C LYS A 14 -2.69 -12.85 -11.94
N LYS A 15 -2.02 -13.10 -13.07
CA LYS A 15 -0.69 -13.75 -13.13
C LYS A 15 0.29 -13.00 -12.22
N LEU A 16 1.14 -13.74 -11.52
CA LEU A 16 2.18 -13.18 -10.67
C LEU A 16 3.15 -12.38 -11.51
N ASP A 17 3.43 -11.17 -11.08
CA ASP A 17 4.46 -10.37 -11.71
C ASP A 17 5.83 -11.03 -11.53
N SER A 18 6.70 -10.89 -12.54
CA SER A 18 8.07 -11.45 -12.50
C SER A 18 8.81 -10.93 -11.27
N PHE A 19 8.63 -9.64 -10.97
CA PHE A 19 9.23 -8.98 -9.82
C PHE A 19 8.72 -9.55 -8.48
N MET A 20 7.40 -9.74 -8.35
CA MET A 20 6.81 -10.37 -7.17
C MET A 20 7.37 -11.77 -6.94
N SER A 21 7.52 -12.56 -8.00
CA SER A 21 8.07 -13.92 -7.92
C SER A 21 9.51 -13.91 -7.37
N GLY A 22 10.33 -12.94 -7.77
CA GLY A 22 11.67 -12.74 -7.22
C GLY A 22 11.66 -12.42 -5.71
N ILE A 23 10.76 -11.55 -5.26
CA ILE A 23 10.60 -11.23 -3.83
C ILE A 23 10.15 -12.46 -3.04
N TYR A 24 9.19 -13.24 -3.55
CA TYR A 24 8.77 -14.49 -2.90
C TYR A 24 9.94 -15.46 -2.77
N GLN A 25 10.73 -15.65 -3.82
CA GLN A 25 11.89 -16.53 -3.76
C GLN A 25 12.92 -16.06 -2.73
N ALA A 26 13.16 -14.75 -2.62
CA ALA A 26 14.05 -14.20 -1.62
C ALA A 26 13.54 -14.46 -0.19
N LEU A 27 12.25 -14.29 0.04
CA LEU A 27 11.62 -14.53 1.35
C LEU A 27 11.58 -16.01 1.72
N LEU A 28 11.38 -16.91 0.75
CA LEU A 28 11.49 -18.35 0.95
C LEU A 28 12.90 -18.73 1.40
N LYS A 29 13.93 -18.20 0.72
CA LYS A 29 15.33 -18.42 1.09
C LYS A 29 15.63 -17.87 2.50
N LEU A 30 15.04 -16.74 2.88
CA LEU A 30 15.20 -16.18 4.22
C LEU A 30 14.57 -17.08 5.29
N GLY A 31 13.35 -17.57 5.05
CA GLY A 31 12.63 -18.45 5.97
C GLY A 31 13.26 -19.83 6.16
N MET A 32 14.24 -20.22 5.33
CA MET A 32 15.00 -21.47 5.50
C MET A 32 16.17 -21.32 6.47
N ASN A 33 16.71 -20.12 6.61
CA ASN A 33 17.99 -19.86 7.30
C ASN A 33 17.83 -19.06 8.59
N SER A 34 16.61 -18.66 8.97
CA SER A 34 16.36 -17.76 10.10
C SER A 34 15.27 -18.28 11.03
N ASP A 35 15.35 -17.90 12.30
CA ASP A 35 14.32 -18.13 13.33
C ASP A 35 12.97 -17.45 12.98
N LEU A 36 12.97 -16.59 11.96
CA LEU A 36 11.79 -15.90 11.43
C LEU A 36 10.84 -16.80 10.65
N LYS A 37 11.19 -18.08 10.44
CA LYS A 37 10.38 -19.06 9.69
C LYS A 37 8.93 -19.15 10.19
N ALA A 38 8.73 -19.18 11.51
CA ALA A 38 7.41 -19.29 12.11
C ALA A 38 6.55 -18.06 11.82
N GLN A 39 7.14 -16.87 11.93
CA GLN A 39 6.47 -15.60 11.68
C GLN A 39 6.19 -15.43 10.18
N LEU A 40 7.15 -15.72 9.31
CA LEU A 40 7.00 -15.61 7.86
C LEU A 40 5.91 -16.53 7.30
N LYS A 41 5.71 -17.72 7.87
CA LYS A 41 4.67 -18.66 7.40
C LYS A 41 3.25 -18.08 7.50
N GLU A 42 2.99 -17.25 8.48
CA GLU A 42 1.67 -16.64 8.72
C GLU A 42 1.43 -15.38 7.87
N LEU A 43 2.49 -14.79 7.33
CA LEU A 43 2.43 -13.51 6.65
C LEU A 43 2.07 -13.65 5.17
N ASN A 44 1.32 -12.67 4.69
CA ASN A 44 0.88 -12.58 3.31
C ASN A 44 1.38 -11.27 2.71
N ILE A 45 1.77 -11.37 1.44
CA ILE A 45 2.06 -10.20 0.60
C ILE A 45 0.96 -10.14 -0.46
N THR A 46 0.49 -8.92 -0.73
CA THR A 46 -0.59 -8.69 -1.70
C THR A 46 -0.04 -8.22 -3.04
N ALA A 47 0.90 -7.29 -3.02
CA ALA A 47 1.55 -6.77 -4.22
C ALA A 47 2.95 -6.26 -3.89
N ALA A 48 3.80 -6.11 -4.90
CA ALA A 48 5.05 -5.37 -4.78
C ALA A 48 5.27 -4.51 -6.02
N LYS A 49 5.89 -3.34 -5.85
CA LYS A 49 6.15 -2.40 -6.93
C LYS A 49 7.50 -1.72 -6.72
N GLU A 50 8.29 -1.58 -7.78
CA GLU A 50 9.46 -0.72 -7.78
C GLU A 50 9.05 0.71 -8.12
N THR A 51 9.53 1.69 -7.35
CA THR A 51 9.28 3.11 -7.57
C THR A 51 10.59 3.89 -7.61
N GLY A 52 10.67 4.89 -8.49
CA GLY A 52 11.73 5.89 -8.41
C GLY A 52 11.46 6.83 -7.25
N VAL A 53 12.49 7.15 -6.47
CA VAL A 53 12.46 8.19 -5.45
C VAL A 53 13.40 9.29 -5.95
N GLY A 54 12.94 10.54 -5.98
CA GLY A 54 13.53 11.64 -6.75
C GLY A 54 15.07 11.67 -6.75
N GLY A 55 15.66 11.64 -7.95
CA GLY A 55 17.11 11.71 -8.19
C GLY A 55 17.96 10.56 -7.61
N GLY A 56 17.39 9.67 -6.81
CA GLY A 56 18.10 8.67 -6.02
C GLY A 56 17.85 7.22 -6.46
N PRO A 57 18.34 6.25 -5.66
CA PRO A 57 18.14 4.84 -5.93
C PRO A 57 16.66 4.46 -5.90
N LYS A 58 16.26 3.54 -6.79
CA LYS A 58 14.90 3.00 -6.82
C LYS A 58 14.57 2.31 -5.50
N ALA A 59 13.37 2.53 -5.01
CA ALA A 59 12.85 1.88 -3.82
C ALA A 59 11.83 0.79 -4.18
N ILE A 60 11.76 -0.24 -3.36
CA ILE A 60 10.84 -1.36 -3.48
C ILE A 60 9.73 -1.17 -2.44
N ILE A 61 8.49 -1.06 -2.91
CA ILE A 61 7.31 -0.99 -2.07
C ILE A 61 6.64 -2.36 -2.04
N ILE A 62 6.44 -2.90 -0.84
CA ILE A 62 5.73 -4.16 -0.61
C ILE A 62 4.40 -3.87 0.08
N PHE A 63 3.30 -4.27 -0.56
CA PHE A 63 1.94 -4.10 -0.08
C PHE A 63 1.50 -5.28 0.79
N ILE A 64 1.07 -4.97 2.01
CA ILE A 64 0.68 -5.92 3.05
C ILE A 64 -0.81 -5.75 3.41
N PRO A 65 -1.55 -6.82 3.72
CA PRO A 65 -2.89 -6.71 4.26
C PRO A 65 -2.92 -5.96 5.60
N VAL A 66 -3.88 -5.04 5.78
CA VAL A 66 -3.95 -4.16 6.97
C VAL A 66 -3.97 -4.93 8.30
N HIS A 67 -4.61 -6.10 8.35
CA HIS A 67 -4.69 -6.92 9.56
C HIS A 67 -3.33 -7.51 10.00
N GLN A 68 -2.38 -7.66 9.08
CA GLN A 68 -1.04 -8.22 9.38
C GLN A 68 0.01 -7.15 9.64
N LEU A 69 -0.33 -5.86 9.52
CA LEU A 69 0.62 -4.75 9.65
C LEU A 69 1.37 -4.79 10.99
N LYS A 70 0.66 -5.07 12.10
CA LYS A 70 1.28 -5.15 13.44
C LYS A 70 2.28 -6.29 13.55
N SER A 71 2.02 -7.43 12.90
CA SER A 71 2.94 -8.57 12.90
C SER A 71 4.19 -8.25 12.08
N PHE A 72 4.04 -7.61 10.92
CA PHE A 72 5.16 -7.15 10.10
C PHE A 72 6.04 -6.12 10.82
N GLN A 73 5.45 -5.20 11.58
CA GLN A 73 6.20 -4.18 12.34
C GLN A 73 7.16 -4.79 13.36
N LYS A 74 6.78 -5.91 14.02
CA LYS A 74 7.64 -6.59 14.99
C LYS A 74 8.94 -7.13 14.38
N ILE A 75 8.86 -7.59 13.14
CA ILE A 75 9.98 -8.23 12.42
C ILE A 75 10.63 -7.32 11.39
N GLN A 76 10.11 -6.08 11.25
CA GLN A 76 10.41 -5.17 10.14
C GLN A 76 11.91 -4.91 10.02
N VAL A 77 12.59 -4.62 11.12
CA VAL A 77 14.01 -4.25 11.12
C VAL A 77 14.87 -5.35 10.50
N GLN A 78 14.63 -6.61 10.89
CA GLN A 78 15.37 -7.75 10.38
C GLN A 78 15.01 -8.04 8.91
N LEU A 79 13.72 -7.98 8.55
CA LEU A 79 13.29 -8.21 7.18
C LEU A 79 13.82 -7.18 6.19
N VAL A 80 13.79 -5.90 6.56
CA VAL A 80 14.28 -4.82 5.69
C VAL A 80 15.78 -5.01 5.44
N CYS A 81 16.57 -5.23 6.50
CA CYS A 81 18.02 -5.42 6.39
C CYS A 81 18.37 -6.60 5.46
N GLU A 82 17.68 -7.74 5.60
CA GLU A 82 17.94 -8.92 4.78
C GLU A 82 17.51 -8.73 3.32
N LEU A 83 16.39 -8.06 3.07
CA LEU A 83 15.93 -7.77 1.72
C LEU A 83 16.82 -6.70 1.04
N GLU A 84 17.24 -5.67 1.75
CA GLU A 84 18.15 -4.64 1.21
C GLU A 84 19.49 -5.24 0.77
N LYS A 85 20.05 -6.19 1.54
CA LYS A 85 21.23 -6.96 1.13
C LYS A 85 21.01 -7.73 -0.18
N LYS A 86 19.82 -8.31 -0.39
CA LYS A 86 19.51 -9.08 -1.61
C LYS A 86 19.21 -8.20 -2.81
N PHE A 87 18.63 -7.02 -2.60
CA PHE A 87 18.25 -6.09 -3.66
C PHE A 87 19.29 -4.99 -3.89
N SER A 88 20.57 -5.31 -3.71
CA SER A 88 21.70 -4.42 -4.03
C SER A 88 21.64 -3.05 -3.32
N GLY A 89 21.13 -3.02 -2.08
CA GLY A 89 21.01 -1.79 -1.30
C GLY A 89 19.85 -0.88 -1.71
N LYS A 90 18.92 -1.34 -2.55
CA LYS A 90 17.66 -0.63 -2.80
C LYS A 90 16.81 -0.61 -1.54
N HIS A 91 16.30 0.56 -1.17
CA HIS A 91 15.43 0.69 -0.01
C HIS A 91 14.15 -0.12 -0.14
N VAL A 92 13.81 -0.88 0.90
CA VAL A 92 12.59 -1.68 0.94
C VAL A 92 11.62 -1.11 1.97
N VAL A 93 10.41 -0.75 1.52
CA VAL A 93 9.37 -0.14 2.35
C VAL A 93 8.11 -1.00 2.35
N PHE A 94 7.57 -1.21 3.54
CA PHE A 94 6.33 -1.96 3.76
C PHE A 94 5.14 -1.00 3.91
N ILE A 95 4.12 -1.17 3.08
CA ILE A 95 2.92 -0.31 3.08
C ILE A 95 1.67 -1.19 3.24
N ALA A 96 0.76 -0.78 4.11
CA ALA A 96 -0.53 -1.45 4.24
C ALA A 96 -1.45 -1.12 3.05
N GLN A 97 -2.04 -2.13 2.44
CA GLN A 97 -3.02 -1.97 1.37
C GLN A 97 -4.38 -1.57 1.94
N ARG A 98 -4.65 -0.26 1.99
CA ARG A 98 -5.95 0.29 2.41
C ARG A 98 -6.80 0.59 1.18
N ARG A 99 -8.08 0.23 1.22
CA ARG A 99 -9.07 0.67 0.22
C ARG A 99 -9.58 2.04 0.63
N ILE A 100 -9.28 3.05 -0.18
CA ILE A 100 -9.88 4.38 -0.05
C ILE A 100 -11.26 4.30 -0.69
N LEU A 101 -12.30 4.62 0.07
CA LEU A 101 -13.64 4.76 -0.50
C LEU A 101 -13.77 6.17 -1.06
N PRO A 102 -14.47 6.34 -2.19
CA PRO A 102 -14.80 7.67 -2.66
C PRO A 102 -15.69 8.34 -1.61
N ARG A 103 -15.47 9.65 -1.44
CA ARG A 103 -16.35 10.47 -0.60
C ARG A 103 -17.79 10.29 -1.08
N PRO A 104 -18.75 10.03 -0.17
CA PRO A 104 -20.15 9.91 -0.57
C PRO A 104 -20.60 11.23 -1.21
N THR A 105 -21.09 11.16 -2.44
CA THR A 105 -21.69 12.31 -3.14
C THR A 105 -23.20 12.30 -2.94
N GLN A 106 -23.86 13.45 -2.97
CA GLN A 106 -25.30 13.58 -2.72
C GLN A 106 -26.20 12.72 -3.65
N LYS A 107 -25.66 12.19 -4.76
CA LYS A 107 -26.33 11.31 -5.73
C LYS A 107 -26.18 9.81 -5.44
N SER A 108 -25.35 9.40 -4.48
CA SER A 108 -25.20 7.99 -4.13
C SER A 108 -26.28 7.59 -3.13
N HIS A 109 -27.29 6.85 -3.58
CA HIS A 109 -28.41 6.32 -2.77
C HIS A 109 -28.02 5.26 -1.72
N THR A 110 -26.73 5.09 -1.43
CA THR A 110 -26.26 4.13 -0.43
C THR A 110 -25.83 4.89 0.82
N GLU A 111 -26.65 4.83 1.88
CA GLU A 111 -26.29 5.32 3.22
C GLU A 111 -25.16 4.45 3.81
N ASN A 112 -23.94 4.64 3.32
CA ASN A 112 -22.79 3.99 3.92
C ASN A 112 -22.25 4.93 4.98
N LYS A 113 -22.52 4.63 6.27
CA LYS A 113 -21.86 5.26 7.42
C LYS A 113 -20.38 4.89 7.39
N GLN A 114 -19.61 5.56 6.53
CA GLN A 114 -18.19 5.28 6.35
C GLN A 114 -17.46 5.57 7.66
N LYS A 115 -16.60 4.64 8.09
CA LYS A 115 -15.74 4.85 9.26
C LYS A 115 -14.66 5.86 8.88
N VAL A 116 -14.43 6.84 9.76
CA VAL A 116 -13.54 8.02 9.63
C VAL A 116 -12.14 7.70 9.05
N SER A 117 -11.66 6.47 9.15
CA SER A 117 -10.36 6.04 8.62
C SER A 117 -10.22 6.03 7.08
N GLN A 118 -11.27 6.36 6.32
CA GLN A 118 -11.30 6.31 4.85
C GLN A 118 -11.48 7.66 4.15
N GLU A 119 -11.54 8.78 4.88
CA GLU A 119 -11.65 10.12 4.29
C GLU A 119 -10.29 10.80 4.09
N LEU A 120 -10.10 11.43 2.93
CA LEU A 120 -9.07 12.44 2.74
C LEU A 120 -9.65 13.79 3.17
N HIS A 121 -9.22 14.28 4.34
CA HIS A 121 -9.47 15.66 4.72
C HIS A 121 -8.54 16.55 3.88
N PHE A 122 -9.09 17.18 2.85
CA PHE A 122 -8.42 18.25 2.13
C PHE A 122 -8.95 19.56 2.68
N ASP A 123 -8.26 20.09 3.69
CA ASP A 123 -8.50 21.42 4.24
C ASP A 123 -8.17 22.47 3.17
N ARG A 124 -9.18 22.85 2.39
CA ARG A 124 -9.15 24.13 1.66
C ARG A 124 -9.49 25.23 2.65
N HIS A 125 -8.51 25.61 3.47
CA HIS A 125 -8.61 26.86 4.21
C HIS A 125 -8.03 28.04 3.41
N ALA A 126 -8.96 28.93 3.07
CA ALA A 126 -8.85 30.39 2.97
C ALA A 126 -8.19 31.04 1.72
N GLY A 127 -8.92 32.04 1.19
CA GLY A 127 -8.55 32.95 0.10
C GLY A 127 -9.80 33.38 -0.69
N VAL A 128 -10.85 33.88 -0.03
CA VAL A 128 -11.20 35.32 0.05
C VAL A 128 -11.63 35.93 -1.29
N GLY A 129 -12.94 36.18 -1.40
CA GLY A 129 -13.52 37.45 -1.87
C GLY A 129 -13.41 37.82 -3.36
N MET A 130 -14.49 37.61 -4.11
CA MET A 130 -14.88 38.55 -5.18
C MET A 130 -16.40 38.59 -5.30
N LEU A 131 -17.03 39.35 -4.40
CA LEU A 131 -18.35 39.93 -4.64
C LEU A 131 -18.14 41.03 -5.68
N MET A 132 -18.55 40.81 -6.92
CA MET A 132 -18.80 41.90 -7.86
C MET A 132 -20.28 41.89 -8.23
N SER A 133 -20.94 42.92 -7.73
CA SER A 133 -22.28 43.37 -8.06
C SER A 133 -22.42 43.58 -9.57
N GLY A 134 -23.46 43.01 -10.17
CA GLY A 134 -23.81 43.22 -11.57
C GLY A 134 -25.31 43.12 -11.74
N LYS A 135 -26.01 44.26 -11.64
CA LYS A 135 -27.41 44.38 -12.05
C LYS A 135 -27.50 44.11 -13.56
N GLY A 136 -28.15 43.02 -13.95
CA GLY A 136 -28.51 42.72 -15.33
C GLY A 136 -30.03 42.65 -15.47
N GLN A 137 -30.65 43.72 -15.97
CA GLN A 137 -32.03 43.74 -16.42
C GLN A 137 -32.20 42.81 -17.64
N TYR A 138 -33.20 41.94 -17.60
CA TYR A 138 -33.70 41.26 -18.80
C TYR A 138 -34.95 41.99 -19.29
N PRO A 139 -35.03 42.48 -20.55
CA PRO A 139 -36.31 42.85 -21.13
C PRO A 139 -37.04 41.61 -21.66
N ARG A 140 -38.37 41.72 -21.71
CA ARG A 140 -39.29 40.73 -22.31
C ARG A 140 -39.27 40.80 -23.82
#